data_AF-R9L1N4-F1
#
_entry.id   AF-R9L1N4-F1
#
_cell.length_a   1.000
_cell.length_b   1.000
_cell.length_c   1.000
_cell.angle_alpha   90.00
_cell.angle_beta   90.00
_cell.angle_gamma   90.00
#
_symmetry.space_group_name_H-M   'P 1'
#
loop_
_entity.id
_entity.type
_entity.pdbx_description
1 polymer ?
#
loop_
_entity_poly.entity_id
_entity_poly.type
_entity_poly.pdbx_seq_one_letter_code
_entity_poly.pdbx_strand_id
1 'polypeptide(L)'
;MATIQPTAPEKLWTPANIVTLIRICLVPVFVLAIVSPWPIWMGLPDITMEAKRLIAAGIFILISCTDWIDGYLARSRGEVTDFGKFMDPLADKILVAAALIALVELAVLPGWPVLIILAREFIVSGIRMVAASKGEVIAASWYGKAKTVFQMISIVLFLAKDALVFPTAVAAFTNPLFVLSWAVMGIALVLTIMSMLDYLVKARHLLKGDSSAASREAPPAATEVVALQKAIDERARSIVEKARARGLSVATAESLTGGLIAATLTSVPGSSEVVRGGIVSYVNDVKQELLGVSGDVLTSQGAVDELVALQMARGALRKLSSDVAVSVTGIAGPGGAEPGKPVGTVWVGCATVKGGHATCHHFEGGREVVRLQTVLAALQAIEAAC
;
A
#
# COMPACT_ATOMS: atom_id res chain seq x y z
N MET A 1 15.34 29.10 2.19
CA MET A 1 14.27 28.19 2.67
C MET A 1 12.96 28.66 2.05
N ALA A 2 12.41 27.91 1.10
CA ALA A 2 11.03 28.14 0.69
C ALA A 2 10.14 27.75 1.87
N THR A 3 9.49 28.72 2.48
CA THR A 3 8.44 28.49 3.47
C THR A 3 7.33 27.70 2.80
N ILE A 4 7.21 26.41 3.12
CA ILE A 4 6.03 25.61 2.77
C ILE A 4 4.87 26.24 3.53
N GLN A 5 4.02 26.98 2.82
CA GLN A 5 2.79 27.48 3.42
C GLN A 5 1.85 26.27 3.64
N PRO A 6 1.26 26.12 4.84
CA PRO A 6 0.24 25.12 5.06
C PRO A 6 -0.95 25.43 4.14
N THR A 7 -1.35 24.47 3.32
CA THR A 7 -2.60 24.52 2.57
C THR A 7 -3.74 24.74 3.56
N ALA A 8 -4.62 25.71 3.29
CA ALA A 8 -5.79 25.97 4.12
C ALA A 8 -6.56 24.66 4.41
N PRO A 9 -7.08 24.46 5.63
CA PRO A 9 -7.76 23.23 5.99
C PRO A 9 -8.92 22.98 5.04
N GLU A 10 -8.96 21.79 4.41
CA GLU A 10 -10.07 21.42 3.53
C GLU A 10 -11.40 21.56 4.27
N LYS A 11 -12.35 22.27 3.66
CA LYS A 11 -13.67 22.45 4.24
C LYS A 11 -14.44 21.13 4.09
N LEU A 12 -14.39 20.28 5.12
CA LEU A 12 -15.05 18.97 5.16
C LEU A 12 -16.58 19.05 4.95
N TRP A 13 -17.21 20.12 5.42
CA TRP A 13 -18.66 20.32 5.36
C TRP A 13 -19.04 21.12 4.11
N THR A 14 -19.06 20.45 2.96
CA THR A 14 -19.62 20.99 1.70
C THR A 14 -21.02 20.42 1.46
N PRO A 15 -21.89 21.13 0.72
CA PRO A 15 -23.17 20.58 0.25
C PRO A 15 -23.04 19.21 -0.43
N ALA A 16 -21.99 18.98 -1.22
CA ALA A 16 -21.73 17.69 -1.85
C ALA A 16 -21.50 16.59 -0.82
N ASN A 17 -20.57 16.80 0.12
CA ASN A 17 -20.25 15.80 1.16
C ASN A 17 -21.46 15.50 2.07
N ILE A 18 -22.31 16.49 2.33
CA ILE A 18 -23.56 16.31 3.09
C ILE A 18 -24.50 15.37 2.34
N VAL A 19 -24.66 15.54 1.03
CA VAL A 19 -25.50 14.65 0.21
C VAL A 19 -24.95 13.22 0.22
N THR A 20 -23.64 13.02 0.11
CA THR A 20 -23.00 11.69 0.22
C THR A 20 -23.27 11.04 1.58
N LEU A 21 -23.14 11.80 2.68
CA LEU A 21 -23.41 11.30 4.03
C LEU A 21 -24.87 10.93 4.23
N ILE A 22 -25.80 11.77 3.73
CA ILE A 22 -27.23 11.47 3.74
C ILE A 22 -27.50 10.17 2.99
N ARG A 23 -26.88 9.94 1.82
CA ARG A 23 -27.01 8.68 1.06
C ARG A 23 -26.68 7.47 1.94
N ILE A 24 -25.54 7.50 2.62
CA ILE A 24 -25.08 6.40 3.49
C ILE A 24 -26.09 6.16 4.62
N CYS A 25 -26.58 7.22 5.26
CA CYS A 25 -27.59 7.13 6.32
C CYS A 25 -28.96 6.61 5.82
N LEU A 26 -29.28 6.79 4.54
CA LEU A 26 -30.51 6.27 3.93
C LEU A 26 -30.42 4.79 3.53
N VAL A 27 -29.22 4.18 3.46
CA VAL A 27 -29.09 2.76 3.11
C VAL A 27 -29.79 1.85 4.13
N PRO A 28 -29.59 1.98 5.46
CA PRO A 28 -30.36 1.20 6.43
C PRO A 28 -31.86 1.42 6.34
N VAL A 29 -32.31 2.65 6.03
CA VAL A 29 -33.74 2.96 5.84
C VAL A 29 -34.30 2.19 4.66
N PHE A 30 -33.56 2.14 3.54
CA PHE A 30 -33.93 1.33 2.38
C PHE A 30 -33.99 -0.18 2.71
N VAL A 31 -32.99 -0.71 3.43
CA VAL A 31 -32.98 -2.13 3.85
C VAL A 31 -34.15 -2.46 4.77
N LEU A 32 -34.47 -1.58 5.72
CA LEU A 32 -35.65 -1.74 6.58
C LEU A 32 -36.95 -1.65 5.77
N ALA A 33 -37.03 -0.71 4.82
CA ALA A 33 -38.20 -0.54 3.98
C ALA A 33 -38.51 -1.80 3.16
N ILE A 34 -37.49 -2.53 2.70
CA ILE A 34 -37.67 -3.75 1.90
C ILE A 34 -37.80 -5.03 2.75
N VAL A 35 -36.94 -5.23 3.75
CA VAL A 35 -36.86 -6.49 4.53
C VAL A 35 -37.84 -6.49 5.71
N SER A 36 -37.89 -5.42 6.50
CA SER A 36 -38.63 -5.43 7.79
C SER A 36 -40.14 -5.52 7.59
N PRO A 37 -40.87 -6.25 8.44
CA PRO A 37 -42.32 -6.07 8.58
C PRO A 37 -42.62 -4.60 8.94
N TRP A 38 -43.61 -3.99 8.29
CA TRP A 38 -43.97 -2.60 8.59
C TRP A 38 -44.92 -2.57 9.81
N PRO A 39 -44.66 -1.70 10.80
CA PRO A 39 -45.50 -1.65 11.99
C PRO A 39 -46.92 -1.17 11.69
N ILE A 40 -47.89 -1.76 12.39
CA ILE A 40 -49.32 -1.41 12.25
C ILE A 40 -49.57 0.07 12.58
N TRP A 41 -48.79 0.67 13.48
CA TRP A 41 -48.90 2.08 13.88
C TRP A 41 -48.44 3.08 12.80
N MET A 42 -47.77 2.63 11.73
CA MET A 42 -47.41 3.49 10.60
C MET A 42 -48.64 3.93 9.78
N GLY A 43 -49.84 3.45 10.14
CA GLY A 43 -51.12 3.88 9.57
C GLY A 43 -51.38 3.34 8.17
N LEU A 44 -50.63 2.32 7.74
CA LEU A 44 -50.66 1.75 6.39
C LEU A 44 -51.04 0.24 6.39
N PRO A 45 -52.15 -0.17 7.03
CA PRO A 45 -52.51 -1.58 7.24
C PRO A 45 -52.82 -2.35 5.94
N ASP A 46 -53.06 -1.66 4.81
CA ASP A 46 -53.45 -2.27 3.52
C ASP A 46 -52.35 -2.21 2.44
N ILE A 47 -51.10 -1.88 2.79
CA ILE A 47 -50.01 -1.93 1.80
C ILE A 47 -49.70 -3.38 1.48
N THR A 48 -50.02 -3.79 0.25
CA THR A 48 -49.65 -5.09 -0.29
C THR A 48 -48.12 -5.25 -0.33
N MET A 49 -47.63 -6.49 -0.26
CA MET A 49 -46.20 -6.77 -0.40
C MET A 49 -45.62 -6.21 -1.71
N GLU A 50 -46.45 -6.16 -2.77
CA GLU A 50 -46.11 -5.55 -4.06
C GLU A 50 -45.89 -4.03 -3.94
N ALA A 51 -46.80 -3.32 -3.28
CA ALA A 51 -46.67 -1.88 -3.05
C ALA A 51 -45.44 -1.55 -2.19
N LYS A 52 -45.12 -2.36 -1.17
CA LYS A 52 -43.90 -2.23 -0.36
C LYS A 52 -42.63 -2.31 -1.22
N ARG A 53 -42.57 -3.25 -2.17
CA ARG A 53 -41.43 -3.44 -3.08
C ARG A 53 -41.29 -2.29 -4.08
N LEU A 54 -42.39 -1.76 -4.59
CA LEU A 54 -42.39 -0.57 -5.44
C LEU A 54 -41.93 0.68 -4.68
N ILE A 55 -42.35 0.85 -3.42
CA ILE A 55 -41.86 1.92 -2.56
C ILE A 55 -40.35 1.77 -2.33
N ALA A 56 -39.89 0.56 -2.02
CA ALA A 56 -38.45 0.28 -1.86
C ALA A 56 -37.67 0.57 -3.16
N ALA A 57 -38.20 0.23 -4.33
CA ALA A 57 -37.61 0.58 -5.61
C ALA A 57 -37.54 2.10 -5.82
N GLY A 58 -38.60 2.83 -5.47
CA GLY A 58 -38.62 4.29 -5.50
C GLY A 58 -37.58 4.92 -4.58
N ILE A 59 -37.45 4.41 -3.34
CA ILE A 59 -36.41 4.82 -2.40
C ILE A 59 -35.02 4.54 -2.98
N PHE A 60 -34.79 3.34 -3.52
CA PHE A 60 -33.51 2.98 -4.12
C PHE A 60 -33.15 3.90 -5.30
N ILE A 61 -34.10 4.21 -6.18
CA ILE A 61 -33.91 5.16 -7.29
C ILE A 61 -33.53 6.53 -6.75
N LEU A 62 -34.28 7.04 -5.77
CA LEU A 62 -34.03 8.35 -5.18
C LEU A 62 -32.64 8.44 -4.55
N ILE A 63 -32.25 7.42 -3.77
CA ILE A 63 -30.91 7.34 -3.18
C ILE A 63 -29.84 7.23 -4.29
N SER A 64 -30.03 6.40 -5.32
CA SER A 64 -29.07 6.25 -6.43
C SER A 64 -28.90 7.55 -7.22
N CYS A 65 -29.97 8.33 -7.41
CA CYS A 65 -29.91 9.62 -8.09
C CYS A 65 -29.08 10.65 -7.32
N THR A 66 -28.91 10.50 -6.00
CA THR A 66 -28.10 11.45 -5.22
C THR A 66 -26.62 11.46 -5.63
N ASP A 67 -26.10 10.41 -6.28
CA ASP A 67 -24.72 10.31 -6.82
C ASP A 67 -24.45 11.27 -7.98
N TRP A 68 -25.51 11.53 -8.73
CA TRP A 68 -25.41 12.52 -9.78
C TRP A 68 -25.44 13.93 -9.20
N ILE A 69 -26.18 14.13 -8.10
CA ILE A 69 -26.40 15.43 -7.45
C ILE A 69 -25.14 15.90 -6.71
N ASP A 70 -24.53 15.08 -5.87
CA ASP A 70 -23.30 15.45 -5.15
C ASP A 70 -22.13 15.71 -6.10
N GLY A 71 -21.95 14.87 -7.13
CA GLY A 71 -20.94 15.06 -8.16
C GLY A 71 -21.18 16.35 -8.97
N TYR A 72 -22.44 16.69 -9.27
CA TYR A 72 -22.79 17.96 -9.91
C TYR A 72 -22.51 19.16 -8.99
N LEU A 73 -22.89 19.09 -7.71
CA LEU A 73 -22.64 20.14 -6.72
C LEU A 73 -21.14 20.39 -6.54
N ALA A 74 -20.34 19.34 -6.40
CA ALA A 74 -18.89 19.44 -6.24
C ALA A 74 -18.24 20.12 -7.45
N ARG A 75 -18.61 19.74 -8.67
CA ARG A 75 -18.04 20.31 -9.91
C ARG A 75 -18.52 21.73 -10.20
N SER A 76 -19.81 22.00 -10.00
CA SER A 76 -20.40 23.33 -10.29
C SER A 76 -19.93 24.41 -9.32
N ARG A 77 -19.55 24.04 -8.10
CA ARG A 77 -19.11 24.96 -7.04
C ARG A 77 -17.61 24.97 -6.80
N GLY A 78 -16.84 24.12 -7.49
CA GLY A 78 -15.41 23.97 -7.25
C GLY A 78 -15.06 23.37 -5.87
N GLU A 79 -15.99 22.63 -5.27
CA GLU A 79 -15.92 22.08 -3.90
C GLU A 79 -15.46 20.61 -3.91
N VAL A 80 -14.48 20.27 -4.76
CA VAL A 80 -13.95 18.90 -4.85
C VAL A 80 -12.97 18.65 -3.70
N THR A 81 -13.40 17.90 -2.69
CA THR A 81 -12.59 17.56 -1.49
C THR A 81 -12.01 16.16 -1.57
N ASP A 82 -10.89 15.90 -0.88
CA ASP A 82 -10.32 14.55 -0.83
C ASP A 82 -11.22 13.58 -0.05
N PHE A 83 -11.93 14.09 0.97
CA PHE A 83 -12.97 13.33 1.66
C PHE A 83 -14.08 12.88 0.71
N GLY A 84 -14.63 13.77 -0.13
CA GLY A 84 -15.65 13.43 -1.12
C GLY A 84 -15.17 12.37 -2.11
N LYS A 85 -13.97 12.54 -2.68
CA LYS A 85 -13.36 11.56 -3.61
C LYS A 85 -13.25 10.14 -3.00
N PHE A 86 -13.10 10.03 -1.69
CA PHE A 86 -13.05 8.76 -0.97
C PHE A 86 -14.45 8.23 -0.63
N MET A 87 -15.36 9.10 -0.16
CA MET A 87 -16.67 8.72 0.33
C MET A 87 -17.65 8.35 -0.78
N ASP A 88 -17.62 9.02 -1.94
CA ASP A 88 -18.60 8.77 -3.02
C ASP A 88 -18.49 7.31 -3.54
N PRO A 89 -17.29 6.79 -3.90
CA PRO A 89 -17.16 5.40 -4.35
C PRO A 89 -17.42 4.36 -3.25
N LEU A 90 -17.37 4.76 -1.98
CA LEU A 90 -17.69 3.90 -0.85
C LEU A 90 -19.21 3.82 -0.65
N ALA A 91 -19.89 4.96 -0.65
CA ALA A 91 -21.34 5.07 -0.51
C ALA A 91 -22.08 4.25 -1.57
N ASP A 92 -21.64 4.34 -2.83
CA ASP A 92 -22.18 3.56 -3.95
C ASP A 92 -22.09 2.05 -3.72
N LYS A 93 -20.95 1.56 -3.23
CA LYS A 93 -20.76 0.13 -2.96
C LYS A 93 -21.62 -0.34 -1.81
N ILE A 94 -21.77 0.47 -0.76
CA ILE A 94 -22.60 0.14 0.40
C ILE A 94 -24.07 0.01 -0.03
N LEU A 95 -24.60 0.98 -0.79
CA LEU A 95 -25.98 0.94 -1.28
C LEU A 95 -26.23 -0.29 -2.16
N VAL A 96 -25.37 -0.53 -3.14
CA VAL A 96 -25.50 -1.64 -4.09
C VAL A 96 -25.35 -2.99 -3.40
N ALA A 97 -24.39 -3.14 -2.47
CA ALA A 97 -24.22 -4.36 -1.71
C ALA A 97 -25.43 -4.65 -0.82
N ALA A 98 -25.92 -3.64 -0.11
CA ALA A 98 -27.10 -3.77 0.75
C ALA A 98 -28.33 -4.21 -0.04
N ALA A 99 -28.56 -3.63 -1.21
CA ALA A 99 -29.68 -4.01 -2.08
C ALA A 99 -29.58 -5.45 -2.60
N LEU A 100 -28.39 -5.88 -3.05
CA LEU A 100 -28.20 -7.24 -3.53
C LEU A 100 -28.33 -8.28 -2.41
N ILE A 101 -27.80 -7.98 -1.21
CA ILE A 101 -27.94 -8.85 -0.04
C ILE A 101 -29.42 -8.97 0.36
N ALA A 102 -30.16 -7.86 0.41
CA ALA A 102 -31.59 -7.88 0.69
C ALA A 102 -32.39 -8.70 -0.35
N LEU A 103 -32.03 -8.61 -1.64
CA LEU A 103 -32.66 -9.42 -2.69
C LEU A 103 -32.37 -10.93 -2.54
N VAL A 104 -31.20 -11.30 -2.00
CA VAL A 104 -30.88 -12.70 -1.69
C VAL A 104 -31.66 -13.18 -0.47
N GLU A 105 -31.76 -12.36 0.58
CA GLU A 105 -32.54 -12.66 1.78
C GLU A 105 -34.02 -12.87 1.46
N LEU A 106 -34.56 -12.08 0.53
CA LEU A 106 -35.94 -12.24 0.03
C LEU A 106 -36.09 -13.40 -0.97
N ALA A 107 -35.04 -14.18 -1.24
CA ALA A 107 -35.00 -15.27 -2.21
C ALA A 107 -35.36 -14.86 -3.66
N VAL A 108 -35.24 -13.58 -3.99
CA VAL A 108 -35.55 -13.00 -5.31
C VAL A 108 -34.39 -13.20 -6.29
N LEU A 109 -33.16 -13.15 -5.77
CA LEU A 109 -31.93 -13.31 -6.53
C LEU A 109 -31.09 -14.43 -5.90
N PRO A 110 -30.55 -15.39 -6.68
CA PRO A 110 -29.64 -16.38 -6.14
C PRO A 110 -28.34 -15.72 -5.65
N GLY A 111 -27.60 -16.35 -4.74
CA GLY A 111 -26.40 -15.76 -4.15
C GLY A 111 -25.19 -15.64 -5.11
N TRP A 112 -25.11 -16.48 -6.15
CA TRP A 112 -23.92 -16.55 -7.00
C TRP A 112 -23.63 -15.28 -7.84
N PRO A 113 -24.62 -14.56 -8.44
CA PRO A 113 -24.38 -13.29 -9.12
C PRO A 113 -23.88 -12.22 -8.15
N VAL A 114 -24.46 -12.20 -6.94
CA VAL A 114 -24.08 -11.26 -5.88
C VAL A 114 -22.64 -11.50 -5.45
N LEU A 115 -22.24 -12.76 -5.29
CA LEU A 115 -20.86 -13.10 -4.94
C LEU A 115 -19.87 -12.62 -6.01
N ILE A 116 -20.16 -12.82 -7.30
CA ILE A 116 -19.30 -12.34 -8.40
C ILE A 116 -19.15 -10.81 -8.35
N ILE A 117 -20.28 -10.11 -8.18
CA ILE A 117 -20.31 -8.65 -8.10
C ILE A 117 -19.48 -8.15 -6.91
N LEU A 118 -19.74 -8.67 -5.71
CA LEU A 118 -19.05 -8.24 -4.49
C LEU A 118 -17.57 -8.58 -4.54
N ALA A 119 -17.21 -9.81 -4.92
CA ALA A 119 -15.83 -10.24 -5.07
C ALA A 119 -15.07 -9.30 -6.02
N ARG A 120 -15.67 -8.95 -7.17
CA ARG A 120 -15.09 -7.99 -8.10
C ARG A 120 -14.89 -6.62 -7.47
N GLU A 121 -15.85 -6.10 -6.69
CA GLU A 121 -15.73 -4.79 -6.05
C GLU A 121 -14.54 -4.75 -5.09
N PHE A 122 -14.34 -5.80 -4.30
CA PHE A 122 -13.17 -5.92 -3.43
C PHE A 122 -11.87 -6.03 -4.23
N ILE A 123 -11.82 -6.89 -5.25
CA ILE A 123 -10.61 -7.09 -6.08
C ILE A 123 -10.17 -5.80 -6.76
N VAL A 124 -11.08 -5.10 -7.46
CA VAL A 124 -10.75 -3.86 -8.16
C VAL A 124 -10.37 -2.75 -7.18
N SER A 125 -11.03 -2.67 -6.02
CA SER A 125 -10.66 -1.71 -4.97
C SER A 125 -9.26 -1.98 -4.41
N GLY A 126 -8.94 -3.25 -4.13
CA GLY A 126 -7.62 -3.67 -3.66
C GLY A 126 -6.52 -3.37 -4.66
N ILE A 127 -6.73 -3.67 -5.95
CA ILE A 127 -5.79 -3.35 -7.02
C ILE A 127 -5.50 -1.85 -7.09
N ARG A 128 -6.54 -1.02 -7.06
CA ARG A 128 -6.38 0.44 -7.10
C ARG A 128 -5.66 0.97 -5.85
N MET A 129 -5.91 0.38 -4.68
CA MET A 129 -5.22 0.72 -3.44
C MET A 129 -3.73 0.36 -3.49
N VAL A 130 -3.38 -0.83 -3.99
CA VAL A 130 -1.98 -1.24 -4.19
C VAL A 130 -1.28 -0.33 -5.20
N ALA A 131 -1.94 0.01 -6.30
CA ALA A 131 -1.40 0.97 -7.28
C ALA A 131 -1.10 2.33 -6.63
N ALA A 132 -2.05 2.86 -5.85
CA ALA A 132 -1.90 4.15 -5.17
C ALA A 132 -0.74 4.13 -4.17
N SER A 133 -0.52 3.01 -3.45
CA SER A 133 0.62 2.86 -2.53
C SER A 133 1.98 2.90 -3.23
N LYS A 134 2.01 2.59 -4.54
CA LYS A 134 3.21 2.66 -5.40
C LYS A 134 3.30 3.98 -6.18
N GLY A 135 2.44 4.96 -5.87
CA GLY A 135 2.40 6.26 -6.55
C GLY A 135 1.73 6.23 -7.93
N GLU A 136 1.07 5.13 -8.30
CA GLU A 136 0.37 4.99 -9.57
C GLU A 136 -1.15 5.15 -9.40
N VAL A 137 -1.77 5.99 -10.23
CA VAL A 137 -3.23 6.19 -10.22
C VAL A 137 -3.85 5.52 -11.44
N ILE A 138 -4.57 4.42 -11.22
CA ILE A 138 -5.33 3.75 -12.30
C ILE A 138 -6.66 4.46 -12.50
N ALA A 139 -6.82 5.10 -13.67
CA ALA A 139 -8.03 5.80 -14.06
C ALA A 139 -9.25 4.86 -14.16
N ALA A 140 -10.44 5.42 -13.91
CA ALA A 140 -11.70 4.69 -14.00
C ALA A 140 -11.98 4.20 -15.43
N SER A 141 -12.24 2.90 -15.60
CA SER A 141 -12.56 2.33 -16.92
C SER A 141 -14.01 2.57 -17.32
N TRP A 142 -14.25 2.65 -18.64
CA TRP A 142 -15.61 2.78 -19.19
C TRP A 142 -16.51 1.61 -18.77
N TYR A 143 -15.99 0.38 -18.81
CA TYR A 143 -16.70 -0.81 -18.34
C TYR A 143 -17.14 -0.69 -16.87
N GLY A 144 -16.31 -0.04 -16.03
CA GLY A 144 -16.63 0.24 -14.64
C GLY A 144 -17.82 1.19 -14.46
N LYS A 145 -17.97 2.18 -15.33
CA LYS A 145 -19.12 3.09 -15.32
C LYS A 145 -20.38 2.40 -15.84
N ALA A 146 -20.25 1.71 -16.97
CA ALA A 146 -21.36 1.01 -17.61
C ALA A 146 -21.93 -0.09 -16.68
N LYS A 147 -21.08 -0.90 -16.05
CA LYS A 147 -21.57 -1.96 -15.14
C LYS A 147 -22.45 -1.39 -14.04
N THR A 148 -22.11 -0.22 -13.48
CA THR A 148 -22.82 0.34 -12.33
C THR A 148 -24.23 0.78 -12.75
N VAL A 149 -24.36 1.39 -13.92
CA VAL A 149 -25.66 1.74 -14.50
C VAL A 149 -26.53 0.50 -14.72
N PHE A 150 -26.00 -0.52 -15.41
CA PHE A 150 -26.74 -1.77 -15.65
C PHE A 150 -27.09 -2.50 -14.34
N GLN A 151 -26.19 -2.44 -13.36
CA GLN A 151 -26.41 -3.05 -12.05
C GLN A 151 -27.49 -2.33 -11.24
N MET A 152 -27.51 -0.98 -11.23
CA MET A 152 -28.57 -0.19 -10.62
C MET A 152 -29.93 -0.47 -11.29
N ILE A 153 -29.98 -0.48 -12.63
CA ILE A 153 -31.19 -0.83 -13.38
C ILE A 153 -31.63 -2.26 -13.04
N SER A 154 -30.69 -3.21 -12.97
CA SER A 154 -30.99 -4.59 -12.60
C SER A 154 -31.61 -4.66 -11.21
N ILE A 155 -31.06 -3.97 -10.21
CA ILE A 155 -31.62 -3.97 -8.85
C ILE A 155 -33.06 -3.46 -8.87
N VAL A 156 -33.32 -2.32 -9.54
CA VAL A 156 -34.68 -1.77 -9.68
C VAL A 156 -35.62 -2.77 -10.36
N LEU A 157 -35.17 -3.42 -11.43
CA LEU A 157 -35.96 -4.43 -12.13
C LEU A 157 -36.26 -5.65 -11.25
N PHE A 158 -35.31 -6.14 -10.45
CA PHE A 158 -35.56 -7.25 -9.53
C PHE A 158 -36.47 -6.87 -8.36
N LEU A 159 -36.40 -5.62 -7.89
CA LEU A 159 -37.35 -5.09 -6.91
C LEU A 159 -38.78 -5.02 -7.49
N ALA A 160 -38.92 -4.63 -8.76
CA ALA A 160 -40.22 -4.55 -9.43
C ALA A 160 -40.76 -5.92 -9.89
N LYS A 161 -39.87 -6.82 -10.31
CA LYS A 161 -40.19 -8.12 -10.94
C LYS A 161 -40.94 -9.06 -10.03
N ASP A 162 -40.53 -9.17 -8.77
CA ASP A 162 -41.09 -10.17 -7.86
C ASP A 162 -42.47 -9.79 -7.32
N ALA A 163 -43.03 -8.63 -7.72
CA ALA A 163 -44.46 -8.37 -7.55
C ALA A 163 -45.36 -9.38 -8.32
N LEU A 164 -44.79 -10.25 -9.14
CA LEU A 164 -45.52 -11.21 -9.97
C LEU A 164 -45.21 -12.65 -9.50
N VAL A 165 -46.18 -13.31 -8.86
CA VAL A 165 -46.07 -14.73 -8.46
C VAL A 165 -46.23 -15.63 -9.70
N PHE A 166 -45.21 -16.44 -10.03
CA PHE A 166 -45.27 -17.37 -11.17
C PHE A 166 -45.59 -18.81 -10.72
N PRO A 167 -46.70 -19.42 -11.19
CA PRO A 167 -47.06 -20.78 -10.80
C PRO A 167 -46.22 -21.88 -11.47
N THR A 168 -45.49 -21.58 -12.56
CA THR A 168 -44.62 -22.55 -13.25
C THR A 168 -43.37 -21.89 -13.86
N ALA A 169 -42.32 -22.68 -14.07
CA ALA A 169 -41.09 -22.21 -14.74
C ALA A 169 -41.34 -21.68 -16.16
N VAL A 170 -42.26 -22.31 -16.91
CA VAL A 170 -42.62 -21.88 -18.28
C VAL A 170 -43.31 -20.51 -18.27
N ALA A 171 -44.20 -20.25 -17.31
CA ALA A 171 -44.85 -18.94 -17.15
C ALA A 171 -43.86 -17.82 -16.80
N ALA A 172 -42.78 -18.15 -16.10
CA ALA A 172 -41.70 -17.19 -15.81
C ALA A 172 -40.94 -16.78 -17.08
N PHE A 173 -40.63 -17.72 -17.98
CA PHE A 173 -39.93 -17.41 -19.23
C PHE A 173 -40.78 -16.65 -20.26
N THR A 174 -42.10 -16.71 -20.15
CA THR A 174 -43.01 -15.90 -20.98
C THR A 174 -43.19 -14.47 -20.48
N ASN A 175 -42.74 -14.15 -19.26
CA ASN A 175 -42.93 -12.83 -18.69
C ASN A 175 -41.85 -11.83 -19.17
N PRO A 176 -42.22 -10.74 -19.86
CA PRO A 176 -41.25 -9.78 -20.40
C PRO A 176 -40.37 -9.13 -19.33
N LEU A 177 -40.93 -8.86 -18.14
CA LEU A 177 -40.20 -8.26 -17.02
C LEU A 177 -39.19 -9.24 -16.41
N PHE A 178 -39.55 -10.53 -16.31
CA PHE A 178 -38.63 -11.58 -15.89
C PHE A 178 -37.42 -11.68 -16.83
N VAL A 179 -37.68 -11.76 -18.13
CA VAL A 179 -36.65 -11.88 -19.18
C VAL A 179 -35.78 -10.63 -19.21
N LEU A 180 -36.38 -9.43 -19.15
CA LEU A 180 -35.66 -8.17 -19.13
C LEU A 180 -34.75 -8.05 -17.89
N SER A 181 -35.25 -8.39 -16.70
CA SER A 181 -34.48 -8.33 -15.46
C SER A 181 -33.22 -9.21 -15.54
N TRP A 182 -33.37 -10.45 -16.02
CA TRP A 182 -32.25 -11.37 -16.16
C TRP A 182 -31.31 -10.99 -17.32
N ALA A 183 -31.83 -10.44 -18.41
CA ALA A 183 -31.00 -9.94 -19.51
C ALA A 183 -30.11 -8.77 -19.03
N VAL A 184 -30.68 -7.81 -18.30
CA VAL A 184 -29.96 -6.68 -17.73
C VAL A 184 -28.94 -7.15 -16.68
N MET A 185 -29.30 -8.09 -15.80
CA MET A 185 -28.35 -8.70 -14.85
C MET A 185 -27.22 -9.43 -15.58
N GLY A 186 -27.52 -10.18 -16.63
CA GLY A 186 -26.51 -10.85 -17.45
C GLY A 186 -25.51 -9.86 -18.06
N ILE A 187 -25.99 -8.75 -18.62
CA ILE A 187 -25.14 -7.66 -19.11
C ILE A 187 -24.31 -7.07 -17.97
N ALA A 188 -24.91 -6.80 -16.80
CA ALA A 188 -24.21 -6.28 -15.63
C ALA A 188 -23.06 -7.21 -15.18
N LEU A 189 -23.28 -8.53 -15.19
CA LEU A 189 -22.27 -9.52 -14.86
C LEU A 189 -21.14 -9.57 -15.89
N VAL A 190 -21.47 -9.56 -17.19
CA VAL A 190 -20.47 -9.53 -18.25
C VAL A 190 -19.61 -8.27 -18.14
N LEU A 191 -20.22 -7.10 -17.97
CA LEU A 191 -19.50 -5.84 -17.77
C LEU A 191 -18.68 -5.85 -16.47
N THR A 192 -19.17 -6.50 -15.42
CA THR A 192 -18.44 -6.67 -14.16
C THR A 192 -17.16 -7.46 -14.37
N ILE A 193 -17.23 -8.58 -15.07
CA ILE A 193 -16.08 -9.43 -15.41
C ILE A 193 -15.14 -8.70 -16.37
N MET A 194 -15.64 -8.10 -17.44
CA MET A 194 -14.83 -7.33 -18.38
C MET A 194 -14.09 -6.18 -17.68
N SER A 195 -14.78 -5.47 -16.80
CA SER A 195 -14.17 -4.41 -16.00
C SER A 195 -13.08 -4.96 -15.08
N MET A 196 -13.31 -6.09 -14.41
CA MET A 196 -12.29 -6.75 -13.60
C MET A 196 -11.06 -7.13 -14.41
N LEU A 197 -11.24 -7.73 -15.59
CA LEU A 197 -10.15 -8.10 -16.50
C LEU A 197 -9.37 -6.86 -16.98
N ASP A 198 -10.05 -5.77 -17.34
CA ASP A 198 -9.42 -4.51 -17.72
C ASP A 198 -8.53 -3.95 -16.60
N TYR A 199 -9.01 -3.97 -15.35
CA TYR A 199 -8.21 -3.56 -14.19
C TYR A 199 -7.04 -4.50 -13.92
N LEU A 200 -7.23 -5.82 -14.05
CA LEU A 200 -6.16 -6.82 -13.90
C LEU A 200 -5.08 -6.66 -14.96
N VAL A 201 -5.45 -6.35 -16.21
CA VAL A 201 -4.50 -6.09 -17.30
C VAL A 201 -3.74 -4.80 -17.05
N LYS A 202 -4.42 -3.72 -16.66
CA LYS A 202 -3.81 -2.43 -16.32
C LYS A 202 -2.90 -2.51 -15.10
N ALA A 203 -3.22 -3.37 -14.14
CA ALA A 203 -2.40 -3.62 -12.96
C ALA A 203 -1.47 -4.82 -13.12
N ARG A 204 -1.33 -5.38 -14.34
CA ARG A 204 -0.53 -6.59 -14.54
C ARG A 204 0.93 -6.37 -14.14
N HIS A 205 1.49 -5.19 -14.35
CA HIS A 205 2.84 -4.85 -13.90
C HIS A 205 2.93 -4.63 -12.39
N LEU A 206 1.82 -4.28 -11.74
CA LEU A 206 1.74 -4.09 -10.29
C LEU A 206 1.54 -5.40 -9.53
N LEU A 207 0.76 -6.31 -10.12
CA LEU A 207 0.47 -7.67 -9.66
C LEU A 207 1.59 -8.64 -10.06
N LYS A 208 2.30 -8.38 -11.16
CA LYS A 208 3.67 -8.89 -11.38
C LYS A 208 4.65 -8.16 -10.47
N GLY A 209 4.38 -8.18 -9.16
CA GLY A 209 5.48 -8.33 -8.22
C GLY A 209 5.91 -9.79 -8.31
N ASP A 210 7.06 -10.04 -8.93
CA ASP A 210 7.85 -11.27 -8.85
C ASP A 210 7.11 -12.61 -8.92
N SER A 211 6.05 -12.72 -9.73
CA SER A 211 5.35 -13.99 -9.98
C SER A 211 6.08 -14.92 -10.96
N SER A 212 7.39 -14.74 -11.10
CA SER A 212 8.31 -15.77 -11.59
C SER A 212 8.88 -16.61 -10.43
N ALA A 213 8.63 -16.25 -9.16
CA ALA A 213 9.27 -16.86 -8.00
C ALA A 213 8.62 -18.14 -7.46
N ALA A 214 7.48 -18.60 -8.00
CA ALA A 214 6.80 -19.81 -7.50
C ALA A 214 6.87 -21.03 -8.43
N SER A 215 7.44 -20.90 -9.64
CA SER A 215 7.58 -22.05 -10.57
C SER A 215 8.76 -21.96 -11.54
N ARG A 216 9.65 -20.99 -11.36
CA ARG A 216 10.98 -20.99 -11.96
C ARG A 216 11.96 -20.88 -10.81
N GLU A 217 13.00 -21.70 -10.80
CA GLU A 217 14.18 -21.45 -9.96
C GLU A 217 14.49 -19.95 -10.05
N ALA A 218 14.49 -19.28 -8.90
CA ALA A 218 14.70 -17.84 -8.86
C ALA A 218 16.03 -17.50 -9.56
N PRO A 219 16.11 -16.40 -10.33
CA PRO A 219 17.38 -15.96 -10.88
C PRO A 219 18.39 -15.85 -9.72
N PRO A 220 19.63 -16.32 -9.89
CA PRO A 220 20.58 -16.55 -8.79
C PRO A 220 20.71 -15.34 -7.84
N ALA A 221 20.63 -14.11 -8.37
CA ALA A 221 20.69 -12.88 -7.61
C ALA A 221 19.50 -12.66 -6.63
N ALA A 222 18.28 -13.10 -6.95
CA ALA A 222 17.13 -12.95 -6.05
C ALA A 222 17.18 -13.92 -4.86
N THR A 223 17.65 -15.15 -5.10
CA THR A 223 17.94 -16.11 -4.02
C THR A 223 19.07 -15.61 -3.12
N GLU A 224 20.10 -15.01 -3.72
CA GLU A 224 21.24 -14.43 -3.00
C GLU A 224 20.82 -13.27 -2.09
N VAL A 225 20.02 -12.32 -2.58
CA VAL A 225 19.51 -11.19 -1.78
C VAL A 225 18.69 -11.68 -0.58
N VAL A 226 17.81 -12.67 -0.76
CA VAL A 226 17.01 -13.24 0.33
C VAL A 226 17.90 -13.93 1.37
N ALA A 227 18.90 -14.70 0.93
CA ALA A 227 19.83 -15.37 1.81
C ALA A 227 20.69 -14.37 2.60
N LEU A 228 21.19 -13.32 1.94
CA LEU A 228 21.93 -12.23 2.57
C LEU A 228 21.08 -11.49 3.61
N GLN A 229 19.84 -11.14 3.27
CA GLN A 229 18.95 -10.45 4.20
C GLN A 229 18.70 -11.28 5.46
N LYS A 230 18.44 -12.59 5.31
CA LYS A 230 18.28 -13.49 6.45
C LYS A 230 19.52 -13.50 7.34
N ALA A 231 20.71 -13.60 6.75
CA ALA A 231 21.97 -13.60 7.48
C ALA A 231 22.23 -12.26 8.22
N ILE A 232 21.84 -11.14 7.60
CA ILE A 232 21.90 -9.79 8.18
C ILE A 232 20.99 -9.70 9.42
N ASP A 233 19.74 -10.13 9.30
CA ASP A 233 18.76 -10.05 10.39
C ASP A 233 19.16 -10.90 11.59
N GLU A 234 19.70 -12.11 11.35
CA GLU A 234 20.22 -12.99 12.39
C GLU A 234 21.44 -12.37 13.10
N ARG A 235 22.33 -11.73 12.34
CA ARG A 235 23.53 -11.07 12.87
C ARG A 235 23.17 -9.87 13.74
N ALA A 236 22.24 -9.03 13.27
CA ALA A 236 21.80 -7.86 13.99
C ALA A 236 21.20 -8.22 15.35
N ARG A 237 20.39 -9.28 15.39
CA ARG A 237 19.85 -9.85 16.66
C ARG A 237 20.97 -10.26 17.61
N SER A 238 21.93 -11.05 17.12
CA SER A 238 23.10 -11.48 17.92
C SER A 238 23.89 -10.31 18.49
N ILE A 239 24.13 -9.26 17.69
CA ILE A 239 24.87 -8.06 18.13
C ILE A 239 24.13 -7.34 19.24
N VAL A 240 22.84 -7.06 19.07
CA VAL A 240 22.05 -6.34 20.07
C VAL A 240 22.00 -7.13 21.38
N GLU A 241 21.82 -8.45 21.31
CA GLU A 241 21.85 -9.31 22.50
C GLU A 241 23.20 -9.29 23.21
N LYS A 242 24.31 -9.48 22.49
CA LYS A 242 25.67 -9.50 23.06
C LYS A 242 26.08 -8.14 23.63
N ALA A 243 25.85 -7.07 22.89
CA ALA A 243 26.20 -5.73 23.31
C ALA A 243 25.38 -5.33 24.56
N ARG A 244 24.08 -5.64 24.59
CA ARG A 244 23.24 -5.44 25.77
C ARG A 244 23.74 -6.22 26.98
N ALA A 245 24.07 -7.50 26.82
CA ALA A 245 24.60 -8.34 27.90
C ALA A 245 25.92 -7.81 28.48
N ARG A 246 26.73 -7.13 27.66
CA ARG A 246 28.01 -6.53 28.05
C ARG A 246 27.93 -5.05 28.42
N GLY A 247 26.75 -4.43 28.33
CA GLY A 247 26.57 -2.99 28.54
C GLY A 247 27.34 -2.13 27.53
N LEU A 248 27.59 -2.64 26.33
CA LEU A 248 28.29 -1.94 25.25
C LEU A 248 27.29 -1.20 24.36
N SER A 249 27.75 -0.06 23.88
CA SER A 249 27.00 0.80 22.96
C SER A 249 27.65 0.83 21.56
N VAL A 250 26.80 0.88 20.54
CA VAL A 250 27.19 0.77 19.13
C VAL A 250 26.79 2.01 18.32
N ALA A 251 27.67 2.46 17.43
CA ALA A 251 27.42 3.54 16.47
C ALA A 251 27.82 3.17 15.03
N THR A 252 27.26 3.87 14.05
CA THR A 252 27.58 3.67 12.63
C THR A 252 27.99 4.96 11.92
N ALA A 253 28.89 4.86 10.94
CA ALA A 253 29.19 5.90 9.96
C ALA A 253 29.06 5.36 8.53
N GLU A 254 28.06 5.83 7.78
CA GLU A 254 27.63 5.19 6.53
C GLU A 254 27.82 6.10 5.33
N SER A 255 28.43 5.58 4.26
CA SER A 255 28.45 6.23 2.94
C SER A 255 27.56 5.45 1.97
N LEU A 256 28.09 4.48 1.23
CA LEU A 256 27.37 3.72 0.19
C LEU A 256 26.11 2.98 0.66
N THR A 257 26.02 2.63 1.93
CA THR A 257 24.86 1.94 2.52
C THR A 257 23.71 2.90 2.83
N GLY A 258 23.97 4.20 3.00
CA GLY A 258 22.92 5.22 3.13
C GLY A 258 22.02 5.07 4.35
N GLY A 259 22.52 4.54 5.47
CA GLY A 259 21.75 4.35 6.70
C GLY A 259 21.19 2.93 6.89
N LEU A 260 21.47 2.00 5.96
CA LEU A 260 20.99 0.62 6.06
C LEU A 260 21.55 -0.12 7.29
N ILE A 261 22.78 0.15 7.72
CA ILE A 261 23.36 -0.53 8.89
C ILE A 261 22.62 -0.07 10.15
N ALA A 262 22.45 1.24 10.31
CA ALA A 262 21.67 1.81 11.41
C ALA A 262 20.22 1.28 11.39
N ALA A 263 19.55 1.31 10.24
CA ALA A 263 18.19 0.80 10.08
C ALA A 263 18.07 -0.67 10.50
N THR A 264 19.02 -1.51 10.07
CA THR A 264 19.06 -2.94 10.41
C THR A 264 19.18 -3.13 11.92
N LEU A 265 20.14 -2.46 12.57
CA LEU A 265 20.31 -2.57 14.03
C LEU A 265 19.07 -2.06 14.79
N THR A 266 18.45 -0.98 14.33
CA THR A 266 17.25 -0.40 14.96
C THR A 266 15.96 -1.20 14.72
N SER A 267 15.97 -2.15 13.78
CA SER A 267 14.81 -3.04 13.55
C SER A 267 14.68 -4.12 14.62
N VAL A 268 15.75 -4.36 15.41
CA VAL A 268 15.78 -5.37 16.46
C VAL A 268 15.14 -4.83 17.74
N PRO A 269 14.14 -5.50 18.34
CA PRO A 269 13.57 -5.08 19.62
C PRO A 269 14.63 -4.93 20.71
N GLY A 270 14.57 -3.83 21.48
CA GLY A 270 15.55 -3.52 22.52
C GLY A 270 16.81 -2.81 22.03
N SER A 271 16.92 -2.52 20.73
CA SER A 271 18.06 -1.78 20.15
C SER A 271 18.31 -0.41 20.79
N SER A 272 17.29 0.22 21.40
CA SER A 272 17.40 1.52 22.08
C SER A 272 18.38 1.52 23.26
N GLU A 273 18.67 0.35 23.83
CA GLU A 273 19.64 0.21 24.94
C GLU A 273 21.09 0.13 24.45
N VAL A 274 21.29 -0.17 23.16
CA VAL A 274 22.61 -0.47 22.57
C VAL A 274 23.01 0.56 21.52
N VAL A 275 22.10 0.88 20.60
CA VAL A 275 22.40 1.70 19.42
C VAL A 275 22.32 3.18 19.78
N ARG A 276 23.44 3.90 19.67
CA ARG A 276 23.52 5.34 19.98
C ARG A 276 23.06 6.22 18.83
N GLY A 277 23.26 5.76 17.60
CA GLY A 277 22.90 6.49 16.39
C GLY A 277 23.81 6.14 15.22
N GLY A 278 23.55 6.80 14.09
CA GLY A 278 24.34 6.65 12.88
C GLY A 278 24.55 8.00 12.19
N ILE A 279 25.70 8.18 11.56
CA ILE A 279 26.03 9.36 10.75
C ILE A 279 26.12 8.92 9.30
N VAL A 280 25.23 9.41 8.44
CA VAL A 280 25.31 9.16 7.00
C VAL A 280 26.13 10.27 6.35
N SER A 281 27.37 9.96 5.98
CA SER A 281 28.35 10.90 5.42
C SER A 281 28.66 10.59 3.95
N TYR A 282 27.65 10.70 3.09
CA TYR A 282 27.74 10.29 1.68
C TYR A 282 28.78 11.09 0.88
N VAL A 283 28.90 12.39 1.15
CA VAL A 283 29.80 13.34 0.48
C VAL A 283 30.99 13.72 1.38
N ASN A 284 32.08 14.21 0.76
CA ASN A 284 33.38 14.39 1.42
C ASN A 284 33.39 15.52 2.47
N ASP A 285 32.66 16.60 2.24
CA ASP A 285 32.44 17.67 3.21
C ASP A 285 31.80 17.13 4.50
N VAL A 286 30.76 16.31 4.40
CA VAL A 286 30.10 15.69 5.56
C VAL A 286 31.04 14.73 6.31
N LYS A 287 31.91 14.00 5.60
CA LYS A 287 32.97 13.18 6.23
C LYS A 287 33.93 14.04 7.07
N GLN A 288 34.31 15.21 6.57
CA GLN A 288 35.21 16.12 7.27
C GLN A 288 34.52 16.78 8.47
N GLU A 289 33.37 17.42 8.25
CA GLU A 289 32.68 18.23 9.26
C GLU A 289 32.14 17.39 10.42
N LEU A 290 31.50 16.25 10.11
CA LEU A 290 30.84 15.46 11.13
C LEU A 290 31.76 14.40 11.73
N LEU A 291 32.63 13.76 10.94
CA LEU A 291 33.45 12.64 11.40
C LEU A 291 34.92 13.02 11.63
N GLY A 292 35.35 14.22 11.22
CA GLY A 292 36.74 14.65 11.36
C GLY A 292 37.71 13.87 10.49
N VAL A 293 37.26 13.39 9.33
CA VAL A 293 38.14 12.81 8.30
C VAL A 293 39.07 13.91 7.77
N SER A 294 40.34 13.61 7.55
CA SER A 294 41.32 14.55 7.03
C SER A 294 41.03 14.93 5.58
N GLY A 295 40.95 16.24 5.30
CA GLY A 295 40.81 16.76 3.94
C GLY A 295 41.99 16.39 3.03
N ASP A 296 43.20 16.33 3.58
CA ASP A 296 44.41 15.93 2.83
C ASP A 296 44.33 14.47 2.39
N VAL A 297 43.84 13.58 3.26
CA VAL A 297 43.63 12.15 2.92
C VAL A 297 42.55 12.01 1.85
N LEU A 298 41.43 12.71 1.98
CA LEU A 298 40.35 12.67 0.98
C LEU A 298 40.81 13.20 -0.39
N THR A 299 41.68 14.21 -0.41
CA THR A 299 42.19 14.81 -1.66
C THR A 299 43.24 13.92 -2.32
N SER A 300 44.14 13.31 -1.53
CA SER A 300 45.25 12.51 -2.04
C SER A 300 44.89 11.05 -2.35
N GLN A 301 44.08 10.42 -1.49
CA GLN A 301 43.74 8.99 -1.59
C GLN A 301 42.31 8.72 -2.08
N GLY A 302 41.43 9.74 -2.06
CA GLY A 302 40.01 9.58 -2.35
C GLY A 302 39.21 9.05 -1.15
N ALA A 303 37.88 8.96 -1.31
CA ALA A 303 36.98 8.57 -0.22
C ALA A 303 36.98 7.06 0.09
N VAL A 304 37.42 6.24 -0.86
CA VAL A 304 37.42 4.77 -0.76
C VAL A 304 38.82 4.31 -0.41
N ASP A 305 39.15 4.42 0.87
CA ASP A 305 40.51 4.21 1.39
C ASP A 305 40.47 3.71 2.84
N GLU A 306 41.52 2.99 3.25
CA GLU A 306 41.70 2.45 4.60
C GLU A 306 41.65 3.54 5.67
N LEU A 307 42.41 4.63 5.46
CA LEU A 307 42.53 5.71 6.43
C LEU A 307 41.21 6.47 6.56
N VAL A 308 40.49 6.64 5.46
CA VAL A 308 39.16 7.28 5.47
C VAL A 308 38.18 6.44 6.28
N ALA A 309 38.09 5.13 6.03
CA ALA A 309 37.23 4.25 6.81
C ALA A 309 37.60 4.27 8.30
N LEU A 310 38.88 4.14 8.65
CA LEU A 310 39.30 4.16 10.05
C LEU A 310 39.01 5.51 10.73
N GLN A 311 39.20 6.63 10.03
CA GLN A 311 38.86 7.96 10.55
C GLN A 311 37.36 8.16 10.70
N MET A 312 36.54 7.65 9.77
CA MET A 312 35.08 7.66 9.88
C MET A 312 34.61 6.89 11.12
N ALA A 313 35.12 5.67 11.34
CA ALA A 313 34.77 4.86 12.52
C ALA A 313 35.17 5.57 13.83
N ARG A 314 36.40 6.11 13.91
CA ARG A 314 36.85 6.87 15.09
C ARG A 314 36.04 8.16 15.30
N GLY A 315 35.64 8.82 14.22
CA GLY A 315 34.77 9.99 14.25
C GLY A 315 33.42 9.69 14.87
N ALA A 316 32.76 8.62 14.40
CA ALA A 316 31.48 8.16 14.94
C ALA A 316 31.60 7.74 16.41
N LEU A 317 32.66 7.00 16.77
CA LEU A 317 32.94 6.59 18.15
C LEU A 317 32.91 7.79 19.11
N ARG A 318 33.64 8.86 18.77
CA ARG A 318 33.72 10.09 19.56
C ARG A 318 32.41 10.88 19.56
N LYS A 319 31.84 11.15 18.38
CA LYS A 319 30.67 12.02 18.22
C LYS A 319 29.41 11.45 18.85
N LEU A 320 29.25 10.13 18.82
CA LEU A 320 28.08 9.45 19.37
C LEU A 320 28.32 8.88 20.78
N SER A 321 29.55 9.05 21.31
CA SER A 321 29.97 8.54 22.62
C SER A 321 29.58 7.07 22.78
N SER A 322 30.10 6.24 21.87
CA SER A 322 29.83 4.80 21.81
C SER A 322 31.08 4.00 22.15
N ASP A 323 30.92 2.71 22.52
CA ASP A 323 32.04 1.81 22.83
C ASP A 323 32.61 1.14 21.58
N VAL A 324 31.75 0.90 20.59
CA VAL A 324 32.08 0.31 19.29
C VAL A 324 31.46 1.16 18.19
N ALA A 325 32.25 1.51 17.18
CA ALA A 325 31.76 2.19 15.99
C ALA A 325 32.25 1.49 14.72
N VAL A 326 31.32 1.24 13.80
CA VAL A 326 31.65 0.76 12.45
C VAL A 326 31.48 1.88 11.44
N SER A 327 32.22 1.81 10.35
CA SER A 327 32.05 2.69 9.22
C SER A 327 32.22 1.97 7.90
N VAL A 328 31.59 2.51 6.85
CA VAL A 328 31.67 1.94 5.50
C VAL A 328 31.83 3.03 4.45
N THR A 329 32.80 2.85 3.55
CA THR A 329 33.02 3.69 2.36
C THR A 329 33.42 2.83 1.18
N GLY A 330 32.88 3.09 0.00
CA GLY A 330 33.06 2.19 -1.14
C GLY A 330 32.21 2.52 -2.36
N ILE A 331 32.36 1.70 -3.40
CA ILE A 331 31.77 1.90 -4.73
C ILE A 331 30.74 0.81 -5.00
N ALA A 332 29.46 1.08 -4.76
CA ALA A 332 28.40 0.11 -5.01
C ALA A 332 28.05 -0.07 -6.50
N GLY A 333 28.45 0.86 -7.38
CA GLY A 333 28.10 0.80 -8.80
C GLY A 333 26.72 1.39 -9.17
N PRO A 334 26.30 1.27 -10.44
CA PRO A 334 27.01 0.61 -11.54
C PRO A 334 28.20 1.42 -12.10
N GLY A 335 28.31 2.71 -11.76
CA GLY A 335 29.45 3.57 -12.10
C GLY A 335 30.30 3.93 -10.88
N GLY A 336 31.27 4.83 -11.08
CA GLY A 336 32.11 5.36 -9.99
C GLY A 336 33.37 4.56 -9.69
N ALA A 337 33.76 3.63 -10.58
CA ALA A 337 35.08 3.00 -10.51
C ALA A 337 36.19 4.05 -10.62
N GLU A 338 37.22 3.93 -9.79
CA GLU A 338 38.43 4.76 -9.84
C GLU A 338 39.63 3.90 -10.30
N PRO A 339 40.74 4.50 -10.78
CA PRO A 339 41.96 3.75 -11.06
C PRO A 339 42.39 2.91 -9.84
N GLY A 340 42.46 1.58 -10.01
CA GLY A 340 42.80 0.64 -8.94
C GLY A 340 41.66 0.29 -7.96
N LYS A 341 40.46 0.87 -8.09
CA LYS A 341 39.31 0.61 -7.23
C LYS A 341 38.07 0.32 -8.08
N PRO A 342 37.88 -0.94 -8.53
CA PRO A 342 36.71 -1.31 -9.32
C PRO A 342 35.42 -1.18 -8.50
N VAL A 343 34.28 -1.16 -9.19
CA VAL A 343 32.95 -1.34 -8.56
C VAL A 343 32.99 -2.61 -7.70
N GLY A 344 32.43 -2.53 -6.50
CA GLY A 344 32.50 -3.58 -5.48
C GLY A 344 33.60 -3.36 -4.44
N THR A 345 34.52 -2.41 -4.64
CA THR A 345 35.54 -2.09 -3.64
C THR A 345 34.93 -1.33 -2.47
N VAL A 346 35.03 -1.90 -1.27
CA VAL A 346 34.45 -1.34 -0.03
C VAL A 346 35.44 -1.51 1.13
N TRP A 347 35.68 -0.42 1.84
CA TRP A 347 36.40 -0.43 3.12
C TRP A 347 35.41 -0.41 4.28
N VAL A 348 35.59 -1.37 5.19
CA VAL A 348 34.86 -1.47 6.46
C VAL A 348 35.82 -1.11 7.58
N GLY A 349 35.61 0.03 8.23
CA GLY A 349 36.38 0.47 9.39
C GLY A 349 35.67 0.09 10.69
N CYS A 350 36.39 -0.42 11.69
CA CYS A 350 35.88 -0.64 13.03
C CYS A 350 36.80 0.03 14.07
N ALA A 351 36.21 0.73 15.02
CA ALA A 351 36.92 1.40 16.09
C ALA A 351 36.26 1.10 17.44
N THR A 352 37.11 0.93 18.46
CA THR A 352 36.76 0.84 19.87
C THR A 352 37.67 1.77 20.67
N VAL A 353 37.43 1.89 21.96
CA VAL A 353 38.34 2.61 22.88
C VAL A 353 39.75 2.01 22.92
N LYS A 354 39.93 0.74 22.54
CA LYS A 354 41.23 0.05 22.53
C LYS A 354 42.03 0.25 21.25
N GLY A 355 41.42 0.78 20.20
CA GLY A 355 42.02 0.90 18.87
C GLY A 355 41.01 0.62 17.77
N GLY A 356 41.47 0.60 16.52
CA GLY A 356 40.62 0.31 15.37
C GLY A 356 41.44 -0.12 14.16
N HIS A 357 40.78 -0.81 13.25
CA HIS A 357 41.33 -1.27 11.98
C HIS A 357 40.33 -1.03 10.86
N ALA A 358 40.77 -1.13 9.61
CA ALA A 358 39.88 -1.18 8.47
C ALA A 358 40.25 -2.35 7.56
N THR A 359 39.27 -2.91 6.87
CA THR A 359 39.43 -4.07 6.00
C THR A 359 38.82 -3.79 4.64
N CYS A 360 39.57 -4.09 3.58
CA CYS A 360 39.11 -3.96 2.21
C CYS A 360 38.36 -5.23 1.79
N HIS A 361 37.23 -5.04 1.12
CA HIS A 361 36.41 -6.08 0.53
C HIS A 361 36.19 -5.78 -0.96
N HIS A 362 36.17 -6.84 -1.75
CA HIS A 362 35.76 -6.79 -3.15
C HIS A 362 34.50 -7.63 -3.31
N PHE A 363 33.38 -6.93 -3.41
CA PHE A 363 32.05 -7.51 -3.50
C PHE A 363 31.61 -7.64 -4.95
N GLU A 364 30.96 -8.75 -5.27
CA GLU A 364 30.42 -9.03 -6.60
C GLU A 364 28.90 -8.77 -6.64
N GLY A 365 28.37 -8.59 -7.85
CA GLY A 365 26.95 -8.40 -8.08
C GLY A 365 26.51 -6.95 -8.32
N GLY A 366 25.19 -6.75 -8.35
CA GLY A 366 24.59 -5.44 -8.58
C GLY A 366 24.69 -4.51 -7.37
N ARG A 367 24.36 -3.22 -7.56
CA ARG A 367 24.43 -2.18 -6.52
C ARG A 367 23.75 -2.58 -5.21
N GLU A 368 22.60 -3.24 -5.30
CA GLU A 368 21.86 -3.69 -4.12
C GLU A 368 22.60 -4.82 -3.38
N VAL A 369 23.09 -5.83 -4.10
CA VAL A 369 23.85 -6.95 -3.53
C VAL A 369 25.12 -6.45 -2.84
N VAL A 370 25.88 -5.55 -3.47
CA VAL A 370 27.09 -4.95 -2.87
C VAL A 370 26.75 -4.18 -1.58
N ARG A 371 25.63 -3.45 -1.55
CA ARG A 371 25.17 -2.76 -0.33
C ARG A 371 24.81 -3.75 0.79
N LEU A 372 24.14 -4.86 0.48
CA LEU A 372 23.78 -5.88 1.47
C LEU A 372 25.02 -6.64 1.99
N GLN A 373 25.94 -7.03 1.09
CA GLN A 373 27.21 -7.64 1.49
C GLN A 373 28.04 -6.69 2.37
N THR A 374 28.01 -5.38 2.07
CA THR A 374 28.63 -4.35 2.92
C THR A 374 27.99 -4.27 4.31
N VAL A 375 26.65 -4.31 4.39
CA VAL A 375 25.94 -4.35 5.69
C VAL A 375 26.37 -5.58 6.48
N LEU A 376 26.37 -6.75 5.86
CA LEU A 376 26.77 -8.00 6.51
C LEU A 376 28.21 -7.94 7.04
N ALA A 377 29.16 -7.45 6.24
CA ALA A 377 30.57 -7.29 6.65
C ALA A 377 30.72 -6.27 7.80
N ALA A 378 29.98 -5.17 7.76
CA ALA A 378 29.96 -4.20 8.86
C ALA A 378 29.41 -4.83 10.16
N LEU A 379 28.34 -5.61 10.09
CA LEU A 379 27.81 -6.32 11.25
C LEU A 379 28.80 -7.35 11.79
N GLN A 380 29.51 -8.08 10.93
CA GLN A 380 30.59 -8.99 11.36
C GLN A 380 31.70 -8.25 12.11
N ALA A 381 32.09 -7.07 11.63
CA ALA A 381 33.09 -6.24 12.30
C ALA A 381 32.60 -5.75 13.68
N ILE A 382 31.33 -5.36 13.80
CA ILE A 382 30.72 -5.01 15.10
C ILE A 382 30.70 -6.23 16.03
N GLU A 383 30.25 -7.39 15.54
CA GLU A 383 30.13 -8.61 16.35
C GLU A 383 31.49 -9.07 16.90
N ALA A 384 32.57 -8.91 16.12
CA ALA A 384 33.92 -9.21 16.57
C ALA A 384 34.47 -8.23 17.63
N ALA A 385 33.92 -7.01 17.67
CA ALA A 385 34.29 -5.97 18.63
C ALA A 385 33.40 -5.95 19.89
N CYS A 386 32.17 -6.47 19.78
CA CYS A 386 31.22 -6.69 20.88
C CYS A 386 31.55 -7.93 21.69
#